data_AF-A0A7V2AKZ4-F1
#
_entry.id   AF-A0A7V2AKZ4-F1
#
_cell.length_a   1.000
_cell.length_b   1.000
_cell.length_c   1.000
_cell.angle_alpha   90.00
_cell.angle_beta   90.00
_cell.angle_gamma   90.00
#
_symmetry.space_group_name_H-M   'P 1'
#
loop_
_entity.id
_entity.type
_entity.pdbx_description
1 polymer ?
#
loop_
_entity_poly.entity_id
_entity_poly.type
_entity_poly.pdbx_seq_one_letter_code
_entity_poly.pdbx_strand_id
1 'polypeptide(L)'
;MLKRLRRALSIDRLIGLAMIAVFIAVYIADPYPLRLVRVKVFDFYQQLRPRKIPPLNRKPVVIIDLDENSLSEIGQWPWPRNILARLVQNLMQMGASLVAFDIVFAEPDRMNPAEVASSIYGLDAATKEKLRKLPGNDQVFANVIRKSRVVLGQAGYWDKRQTNAGPPVRKSIAFRGPKPNRYLPTFTSLVRNVPVIEKAAIGHGIFSLVQEPDGIVRRVPTLFVYKNNIYPSLAVEMLRVATHRRTILVTTDQAGVREVAVTKNFRIKTDANGRVWPYFSKSDKSKYISARDVLAGTADRNLIRGRMALVGTSAVGLLDIRATPVDKVIPGVEIHAQMIEALANGALLTRPDYFTGAEL
;
A
#
# COMPACT_ATOMS: atom_id res chain seq x y z
N MET A 1 25.77 26.36 55.29
CA MET A 1 25.71 25.57 54.03
C MET A 1 25.15 24.16 54.24
N LEU A 2 25.64 23.37 55.21
CA LEU A 2 25.14 22.00 55.47
C LEU A 2 23.65 21.88 55.82
N LYS A 3 23.04 22.82 56.56
CA LYS A 3 21.59 22.80 56.85
C LYS A 3 20.70 22.99 55.62
N ARG A 4 21.16 23.77 54.61
CA ARG A 4 20.46 23.93 53.32
C ARG A 4 20.60 22.67 52.47
N LEU A 5 21.76 22.00 52.49
CA LEU A 5 21.99 20.72 51.82
C LEU A 5 21.14 19.58 52.43
N ARG A 6 21.04 19.50 53.76
CA ARG A 6 20.17 18.53 54.47
C ARG A 6 18.68 18.74 54.19
N ARG A 7 18.21 20.00 54.05
CA ARG A 7 16.84 20.30 53.60
C ARG A 7 16.63 20.03 52.11
N ALA A 8 17.69 20.12 51.30
CA ALA A 8 17.64 19.81 49.87
C ALA A 8 17.57 18.30 49.60
N LEU A 9 18.15 17.49 50.49
CA LEU A 9 18.22 16.02 50.45
C LEU A 9 17.30 15.37 51.49
N SER A 10 16.10 15.93 51.72
CA SER A 10 15.12 15.22 52.57
C SER A 10 14.76 13.87 51.92
N ILE A 11 14.45 12.87 52.75
CA ILE A 11 14.11 11.51 52.29
C ILE A 11 12.98 11.56 51.24
N ASP A 12 11.97 12.41 51.43
CA ASP A 12 10.88 12.59 50.48
C ASP A 12 11.36 13.06 49.09
N ARG A 13 12.35 13.96 49.05
CA ARG A 13 12.95 14.44 47.78
C ARG A 13 13.80 13.38 47.12
N LEU A 14 14.51 12.56 47.90
CA LEU A 14 15.27 11.43 47.38
C LEU A 14 14.35 10.37 46.79
N ILE A 15 13.22 10.07 47.45
CA ILE A 15 12.17 9.18 46.92
C ILE A 15 11.58 9.76 45.62
N GLY A 16 11.24 11.06 45.61
CA GLY A 16 10.73 11.72 44.41
C GLY A 16 11.72 11.68 43.24
N LEU A 17 12.99 11.96 43.48
CA LEU A 17 14.05 11.86 42.47
C LEU A 17 14.25 10.41 41.99
N ALA A 18 14.19 9.43 42.90
CA ALA A 18 14.27 8.02 42.55
C ALA A 18 13.08 7.60 41.65
N MET A 19 11.86 8.02 41.98
CA MET A 19 10.68 7.77 41.13
C MET A 19 10.82 8.41 39.75
N ILE A 20 11.26 9.66 39.66
CA ILE A 20 11.50 10.33 38.37
C ILE A 20 12.57 9.57 37.57
N ALA A 21 13.67 9.15 38.20
CA ALA A 21 14.71 8.36 37.55
C ALA A 21 14.17 7.02 37.04
N VAL A 22 13.31 6.35 37.81
CA VAL A 22 12.64 5.12 37.37
C VAL A 22 11.71 5.37 36.19
N PHE A 23 10.87 6.42 36.20
CA PHE A 23 10.00 6.75 35.07
C PHE A 23 10.81 7.11 33.81
N ILE A 24 11.90 7.86 33.95
CA ILE A 24 12.82 8.15 32.84
C ILE A 24 13.45 6.86 32.33
N ALA A 25 13.88 5.95 33.22
CA ALA A 25 14.46 4.67 32.81
C ALA A 25 13.43 3.82 32.05
N VAL A 26 12.18 3.74 32.53
CA VAL A 26 11.08 3.04 31.86
C VAL A 26 10.74 3.69 30.52
N TYR A 27 10.75 5.02 30.44
CA TYR A 27 10.53 5.77 29.20
C TYR A 27 11.59 5.46 28.14
N ILE A 28 12.86 5.47 28.54
CA ILE A 28 13.98 5.19 27.65
C ILE A 28 14.00 3.70 27.26
N ALA A 29 13.72 2.80 28.19
CA ALA A 29 13.73 1.36 27.94
C ALA A 29 12.54 0.89 27.09
N ASP A 30 11.41 1.59 27.16
CA ASP A 30 10.14 1.30 26.46
C ASP A 30 9.78 -0.21 26.44
N PRO A 31 9.63 -0.83 27.63
CA PRO A 31 9.54 -2.28 27.75
C PRO A 31 8.32 -2.83 27.00
N TYR A 32 8.45 -4.06 26.49
CA TYR A 32 7.43 -4.69 25.64
C TYR A 32 6.01 -4.72 26.25
N PRO A 33 5.80 -5.02 27.55
CA PRO A 33 4.47 -4.99 28.16
C PRO A 33 3.80 -3.61 28.07
N LEU A 34 4.56 -2.53 28.28
CA LEU A 34 4.03 -1.17 28.22
C LEU A 34 3.65 -0.81 26.78
N ARG A 35 4.49 -1.17 25.80
CA ARG A 35 4.17 -1.01 24.38
C ARG A 35 2.89 -1.76 23.99
N LEU A 36 2.71 -2.99 24.48
CA LEU A 36 1.52 -3.79 24.24
C LEU A 36 0.26 -3.13 24.77
N VAL A 37 0.27 -2.66 26.02
CA VAL A 37 -0.88 -1.98 26.63
C VAL A 37 -1.26 -0.75 25.79
N ARG A 38 -0.30 0.08 25.40
CA ARG A 38 -0.56 1.27 24.56
C ARG A 38 -1.23 0.91 23.23
N VAL A 39 -0.71 -0.09 22.50
CA VAL A 39 -1.31 -0.48 21.20
C VAL A 39 -2.66 -1.16 21.37
N LYS A 40 -2.91 -1.89 22.46
CA LYS A 40 -4.23 -2.49 22.74
C LYS A 40 -5.27 -1.47 23.15
N VAL A 41 -4.87 -0.46 23.94
CA VAL A 41 -5.74 0.70 24.23
C VAL A 41 -6.09 1.44 22.94
N PHE A 42 -5.11 1.66 22.06
CA PHE A 42 -5.35 2.23 20.73
C PHE A 42 -6.33 1.38 19.90
N ASP A 43 -6.17 0.05 19.89
CA ASP A 43 -7.09 -0.84 19.19
C ASP A 43 -8.51 -0.75 19.75
N PHE A 44 -8.63 -0.74 21.08
CA PHE A 44 -9.91 -0.62 21.77
C PHE A 44 -10.62 0.69 21.41
N TYR A 45 -9.90 1.82 21.31
CA TYR A 45 -10.48 3.07 20.84
C TYR A 45 -11.02 2.98 19.40
N GLN A 46 -10.29 2.34 18.49
CA GLN A 46 -10.77 2.14 17.12
C GLN A 46 -11.95 1.16 17.04
N GLN A 47 -12.02 0.15 17.92
CA GLN A 47 -13.15 -0.77 18.00
C GLN A 47 -14.41 -0.10 18.56
N LEU A 48 -14.26 0.73 19.61
CA LEU A 48 -15.36 1.49 20.20
C LEU A 48 -15.89 2.57 19.25
N ARG A 49 -14.99 3.25 18.54
CA ARG A 49 -15.32 4.33 17.62
C ARG A 49 -14.61 4.11 16.29
N PRO A 50 -15.05 3.16 15.45
CA PRO A 50 -14.49 3.00 14.12
C PRO A 50 -14.84 4.21 13.26
N ARG A 51 -14.03 4.48 12.24
CA ARG A 51 -14.32 5.54 11.28
C ARG A 51 -15.65 5.24 10.59
N LYS A 52 -16.51 6.27 10.47
CA LYS A 52 -17.75 6.15 9.69
C LYS A 52 -17.43 5.91 8.22
N ILE A 53 -18.10 4.93 7.61
CA ILE A 53 -18.02 4.68 6.18
C ILE A 53 -18.60 5.92 5.46
N PRO A 54 -17.83 6.59 4.58
CA PRO A 54 -18.31 7.78 3.90
C PRO A 54 -19.38 7.41 2.86
N PRO A 55 -20.31 8.33 2.57
CA PRO A 55 -21.26 8.14 1.47
C PRO A 55 -20.53 8.01 0.13
N LEU A 56 -21.19 7.41 -0.86
CA LEU A 56 -20.61 7.07 -2.16
C LEU A 56 -19.94 8.27 -2.88
N ASN A 57 -20.48 9.47 -2.74
CA ASN A 57 -19.91 10.70 -3.33
C ASN A 57 -18.58 11.16 -2.70
N ARG A 58 -18.22 10.64 -1.51
CA ARG A 58 -16.96 10.91 -0.80
C ARG A 58 -16.01 9.71 -0.79
N LYS A 59 -16.31 8.66 -1.57
CA LYS A 59 -15.41 7.52 -1.78
C LYS A 59 -14.47 7.81 -2.94
N PRO A 60 -13.16 7.99 -2.71
CA PRO A 60 -12.20 8.27 -3.78
C PRO A 60 -11.76 7.02 -4.56
N VAL A 61 -11.98 5.84 -3.99
CA VAL A 61 -11.50 4.54 -4.49
C VAL A 61 -12.66 3.56 -4.58
N VAL A 62 -12.62 2.74 -5.62
CA VAL A 62 -13.45 1.53 -5.78
C VAL A 62 -12.53 0.33 -5.96
N ILE A 63 -12.88 -0.80 -5.37
CA ILE A 63 -12.11 -2.04 -5.46
C ILE A 63 -12.71 -2.88 -6.58
N ILE A 64 -11.88 -3.27 -7.53
CA ILE A 64 -12.25 -4.21 -8.59
C ILE A 64 -11.71 -5.57 -8.17
N ASP A 65 -12.62 -6.45 -7.80
CA ASP A 65 -12.29 -7.63 -7.02
C ASP A 65 -12.19 -8.87 -7.90
N LEU A 66 -11.06 -9.57 -7.77
CA LEU A 66 -10.87 -10.93 -8.26
C LEU A 66 -11.50 -11.89 -7.23
N ASP A 67 -12.83 -11.86 -7.14
CA ASP A 67 -13.61 -12.71 -6.24
C ASP A 67 -13.80 -14.13 -6.78
N GLU A 68 -14.30 -15.03 -5.93
CA GLU A 68 -14.57 -16.44 -6.32
C GLU A 68 -15.53 -16.54 -7.51
N ASN A 69 -16.49 -15.63 -7.60
CA ASN A 69 -17.40 -15.56 -8.74
C ASN A 69 -16.65 -15.26 -10.05
N SER A 70 -15.75 -14.29 -10.03
CA SER A 70 -14.91 -13.95 -11.18
C SER A 70 -14.00 -15.11 -11.57
N LEU A 71 -13.40 -15.81 -10.61
CA LEU A 71 -12.57 -16.98 -10.88
C LEU A 71 -13.38 -18.14 -11.45
N SER A 72 -14.61 -18.33 -10.98
CA SER A 72 -15.50 -19.39 -11.49
C SER A 72 -15.94 -19.14 -12.94
N GLU A 73 -16.12 -17.89 -13.34
CA GLU A 73 -16.68 -17.52 -14.65
C GLU A 73 -15.59 -17.29 -15.72
N ILE A 74 -14.49 -16.62 -15.35
CA ILE A 74 -13.41 -16.27 -16.26
C ILE A 74 -12.32 -17.36 -16.30
N GLY A 75 -12.19 -18.10 -15.20
CA GLY A 75 -11.19 -19.14 -15.03
C GLY A 75 -10.14 -18.82 -13.96
N GLN A 76 -9.23 -19.76 -13.77
CA GLN A 76 -8.23 -19.71 -12.71
C GLN A 76 -7.23 -18.56 -12.88
N TRP A 77 -6.87 -17.91 -11.77
CA TRP A 77 -5.77 -16.95 -11.72
C TRP A 77 -4.40 -17.66 -11.85
N PRO A 78 -3.38 -17.07 -12.53
CA PRO A 78 -3.35 -15.76 -13.17
C PRO A 78 -4.07 -15.71 -14.51
N TRP A 79 -4.89 -14.67 -14.71
CA TRP A 79 -5.54 -14.45 -15.99
C TRP A 79 -4.57 -13.95 -17.07
N PRO A 80 -4.77 -14.34 -18.34
CA PRO A 80 -4.07 -13.80 -19.49
C PRO A 80 -4.12 -12.27 -19.56
N ARG A 81 -3.02 -11.64 -19.99
CA ARG A 81 -2.87 -10.18 -19.97
C ARG A 81 -3.77 -9.45 -20.96
N ASN A 82 -4.25 -10.14 -21.99
CA ASN A 82 -5.31 -9.61 -22.87
C ASN A 82 -6.65 -9.44 -22.13
N ILE A 83 -6.99 -10.30 -21.16
CA ILE A 83 -8.17 -10.13 -20.30
C ILE A 83 -7.98 -8.92 -19.39
N LEU A 84 -6.81 -8.77 -18.77
CA LEU A 84 -6.49 -7.59 -17.95
C LEU A 84 -6.47 -6.31 -18.79
N ALA A 85 -6.04 -6.37 -20.05
CA ALA A 85 -6.12 -5.25 -20.98
C ALA A 85 -7.57 -4.83 -21.23
N ARG A 86 -8.48 -5.79 -21.44
CA ARG A 86 -9.92 -5.54 -21.57
C ARG A 86 -10.51 -4.95 -20.28
N LEU A 87 -10.13 -5.49 -19.12
CA LEU A 87 -10.55 -4.96 -17.82
C LEU A 87 -10.18 -3.47 -17.69
N VAL A 88 -8.93 -3.11 -17.98
CA VAL A 88 -8.49 -1.70 -17.94
C VAL A 88 -9.25 -0.85 -18.95
N GLN A 89 -9.46 -1.33 -20.18
CA GLN A 89 -10.24 -0.60 -21.18
C GLN A 89 -11.67 -0.32 -20.70
N ASN A 90 -12.36 -1.32 -20.17
CA ASN A 90 -13.71 -1.19 -19.66
C ASN A 90 -13.76 -0.21 -18.48
N LEU A 91 -12.84 -0.29 -17.52
CA LEU A 91 -12.77 0.65 -16.39
C LEU A 91 -12.58 2.10 -16.85
N MET A 92 -11.67 2.32 -17.82
CA MET A 92 -11.44 3.66 -18.37
C MET A 92 -12.68 4.17 -19.14
N GLN A 93 -13.36 3.31 -19.91
CA GLN A 93 -14.61 3.64 -20.60
C GLN A 93 -15.76 3.96 -19.63
N MET A 94 -15.81 3.29 -18.48
CA MET A 94 -16.76 3.57 -17.40
C MET A 94 -16.41 4.85 -16.61
N GLY A 95 -15.28 5.49 -16.93
CA GLY A 95 -14.89 6.78 -16.37
C GLY A 95 -14.02 6.72 -15.12
N ALA A 96 -13.32 5.61 -14.87
CA ALA A 96 -12.32 5.55 -13.80
C ALA A 96 -11.25 6.63 -14.02
N SER A 97 -10.84 7.32 -12.95
CA SER A 97 -9.83 8.40 -13.05
C SER A 97 -8.40 7.88 -13.22
N LEU A 98 -8.14 6.69 -12.69
CA LEU A 98 -6.97 5.84 -12.92
C LEU A 98 -7.30 4.39 -12.53
N VAL A 99 -6.48 3.45 -12.98
CA VAL A 99 -6.52 2.05 -12.55
C VAL A 99 -5.21 1.71 -11.86
N ALA A 100 -5.27 1.10 -10.69
CA ALA A 100 -4.12 0.62 -9.94
C ALA A 100 -4.21 -0.89 -9.73
N PHE A 101 -3.07 -1.57 -9.69
CA PHE A 101 -3.01 -3.01 -9.42
C PHE A 101 -2.32 -3.26 -8.08
N ASP A 102 -3.02 -3.88 -7.15
CA ASP A 102 -2.47 -4.48 -5.92
C ASP A 102 -1.95 -5.89 -6.20
N ILE A 103 -1.25 -6.03 -7.33
CA ILE A 103 -0.78 -7.28 -7.92
C ILE A 103 0.53 -6.97 -8.63
N VAL A 104 1.46 -7.93 -8.60
CA VAL A 104 2.71 -7.84 -9.36
C VAL A 104 2.73 -8.84 -10.52
N PHE A 105 3.07 -8.36 -11.71
CA PHE A 105 3.19 -9.16 -12.93
C PHE A 105 4.64 -9.61 -13.13
N ALA A 106 5.13 -10.44 -12.20
CA ALA A 106 6.54 -10.79 -12.10
C ALA A 106 7.07 -11.61 -13.28
N GLU A 107 6.23 -12.45 -13.87
CA GLU A 107 6.61 -13.37 -14.93
C GLU A 107 5.88 -13.03 -16.23
N PRO A 108 6.48 -13.36 -17.39
CA PRO A 108 5.80 -13.25 -18.68
C PRO A 108 4.49 -14.03 -18.68
N ASP A 109 3.51 -13.54 -19.44
CA ASP A 109 2.24 -14.26 -19.60
C ASP A 109 2.47 -15.63 -20.24
N ARG A 110 2.05 -16.69 -19.54
CA ARG A 110 2.11 -18.08 -20.04
C ARG A 110 1.26 -18.28 -21.30
N MET A 111 0.26 -17.44 -21.52
CA MET A 111 -0.58 -17.43 -22.72
C MET A 111 -0.07 -16.50 -23.82
N ASN A 112 1.15 -15.97 -23.70
CA ASN A 112 1.80 -15.32 -24.84
C ASN A 112 1.89 -16.29 -26.02
N PRO A 113 1.56 -15.88 -27.25
CA PRO A 113 1.56 -16.78 -28.40
C PRO A 113 2.88 -17.54 -28.64
N ALA A 114 4.03 -16.92 -28.33
CA ALA A 114 5.34 -17.56 -28.42
C ALA A 114 5.55 -18.67 -27.36
N GLU A 115 5.05 -18.48 -26.13
CA GLU A 115 5.08 -19.48 -25.06
C GLU A 115 4.10 -20.62 -25.35
N VAL A 116 2.91 -20.30 -25.86
CA VAL A 116 1.91 -21.28 -26.29
C VAL A 116 2.45 -22.15 -27.43
N ALA A 117 3.10 -21.55 -28.43
CA ALA A 117 3.74 -22.28 -29.53
C ALA A 117 4.81 -23.27 -29.06
N SER A 118 5.43 -23.02 -27.91
CA SER A 118 6.51 -23.83 -27.36
C SER A 118 6.01 -24.87 -26.35
N SER A 119 4.86 -24.64 -25.70
CA SER A 119 4.31 -25.48 -24.64
C SER A 119 3.30 -26.52 -25.12
N ILE A 120 2.57 -26.27 -26.21
CA ILE A 120 1.59 -27.23 -26.73
C ILE A 120 2.29 -28.35 -27.50
N TYR A 121 2.10 -29.59 -27.04
CA TYR A 121 2.55 -30.79 -27.71
C TYR A 121 1.73 -31.08 -28.98
N GLY A 122 2.38 -31.54 -30.05
CA GLY A 122 1.71 -31.93 -31.30
C GLY A 122 1.44 -30.82 -32.31
N LEU A 123 1.82 -29.56 -32.03
CA LEU A 123 1.73 -28.48 -33.03
C LEU A 123 2.77 -28.64 -34.14
N ASP A 124 2.32 -28.52 -35.39
CA ASP A 124 3.20 -28.50 -36.57
C ASP A 124 4.05 -27.21 -36.64
N ALA A 125 5.15 -27.26 -37.39
CA ALA A 125 6.10 -26.16 -37.49
C ALA A 125 5.48 -24.88 -38.08
N ALA A 126 4.56 -25.01 -39.06
CA ALA A 126 3.92 -23.86 -39.69
C ALA A 126 2.97 -23.14 -38.73
N THR A 127 2.22 -23.89 -37.92
CA THR A 127 1.35 -23.33 -36.88
C THR A 127 2.14 -22.66 -35.77
N LYS A 128 3.25 -23.27 -35.31
CA LYS A 128 4.16 -22.63 -34.33
C LYS A 128 4.68 -21.29 -34.85
N GLU A 129 5.05 -21.23 -36.13
CA GLU A 129 5.53 -19.99 -36.75
C GLU A 129 4.43 -18.94 -36.89
N LYS A 130 3.20 -19.33 -37.24
CA LYS A 130 2.04 -18.42 -37.24
C LYS A 130 1.77 -17.84 -35.84
N LEU A 131 1.83 -18.67 -34.79
CA LEU A 131 1.63 -18.23 -33.41
C LEU A 131 2.71 -17.25 -32.96
N ARG A 132 3.99 -17.51 -33.27
CA ARG A 132 5.11 -16.61 -32.91
C ARG A 132 5.00 -15.22 -33.55
N LYS A 133 4.30 -15.10 -34.68
CA LYS A 133 4.05 -13.82 -35.36
C LYS A 133 2.93 -12.99 -34.70
N LEU A 134 2.10 -13.59 -33.84
CA LEU A 134 1.06 -12.87 -33.13
C LEU A 134 1.65 -11.99 -32.02
N PRO A 135 1.05 -10.82 -31.73
CA PRO A 135 1.51 -9.97 -30.64
C PRO A 135 1.36 -10.69 -29.29
N GLY A 136 2.39 -10.57 -28.44
CA GLY A 136 2.35 -11.05 -27.06
C GLY A 136 1.24 -10.39 -26.25
N ASN A 137 0.57 -11.13 -25.37
CA ASN A 137 -0.42 -10.61 -24.44
C ASN A 137 0.17 -9.53 -23.52
N ASP A 138 1.43 -9.69 -23.08
CA ASP A 138 2.13 -8.66 -22.31
C ASP A 138 2.26 -7.35 -23.09
N GLN A 139 2.50 -7.44 -24.40
CA GLN A 139 2.58 -6.28 -25.29
C GLN A 139 1.20 -5.65 -25.53
N VAL A 140 0.16 -6.48 -25.72
CA VAL A 140 -1.24 -6.01 -25.82
C VAL A 140 -1.62 -5.23 -24.56
N PHE A 141 -1.31 -5.76 -23.39
CA PHE A 141 -1.58 -5.09 -22.12
C PHE A 141 -0.76 -3.82 -21.94
N ALA A 142 0.55 -3.86 -22.25
CA ALA A 142 1.40 -2.67 -22.24
C ALA A 142 0.87 -1.57 -23.17
N ASN A 143 0.32 -1.91 -24.34
CA ASN A 143 -0.27 -0.95 -25.26
C ASN A 143 -1.51 -0.25 -24.66
N VAL A 144 -2.36 -0.99 -23.95
CA VAL A 144 -3.50 -0.40 -23.23
C VAL A 144 -3.04 0.47 -22.07
N ILE A 145 -2.06 -0.01 -21.29
CA ILE A 145 -1.46 0.72 -20.18
C ILE A 145 -0.89 2.07 -20.66
N ARG A 146 -0.16 2.12 -21.77
CA ARG A 146 0.41 3.40 -22.29
C ARG A 146 -0.65 4.45 -22.59
N LYS A 147 -1.85 4.02 -22.99
CA LYS A 147 -2.98 4.90 -23.33
C LYS A 147 -3.85 5.23 -22.12
N SER A 148 -3.59 4.62 -20.98
CA SER A 148 -4.43 4.67 -19.79
C SER A 148 -3.64 5.15 -18.58
N ARG A 149 -4.31 5.70 -17.57
CA ARG A 149 -3.63 6.12 -16.33
C ARG A 149 -3.52 4.91 -15.40
N VAL A 150 -2.46 4.12 -15.58
CA VAL A 150 -2.25 2.89 -14.79
C VAL A 150 -1.09 3.01 -13.81
N VAL A 151 -1.34 2.63 -12.56
CA VAL A 151 -0.32 2.47 -11.51
C VAL A 151 -0.11 0.98 -11.26
N LEU A 152 1.13 0.52 -11.38
CA LEU A 152 1.47 -0.88 -11.14
C LEU A 152 2.00 -1.09 -9.73
N GLY A 153 1.51 -2.16 -9.11
CA GLY A 153 2.02 -2.68 -7.86
C GLY A 153 3.41 -3.30 -7.98
N GLN A 154 4.17 -3.22 -6.91
CA GLN A 154 5.43 -3.92 -6.70
C GLN A 154 5.45 -4.49 -5.28
N ALA A 155 6.12 -5.63 -5.10
CA ALA A 155 6.21 -6.31 -3.81
C ALA A 155 7.64 -6.31 -3.28
N GLY A 156 7.84 -5.70 -2.13
CA GLY A 156 9.09 -5.76 -1.37
C GLY A 156 9.13 -6.97 -0.43
N TYR A 157 10.31 -7.58 -0.33
CA TYR A 157 10.60 -8.72 0.55
C TYR A 157 11.87 -8.49 1.38
N TRP A 158 11.86 -8.98 2.62
CA TRP A 158 13.02 -8.93 3.52
C TRP A 158 14.05 -10.03 3.26
N ASP A 159 13.65 -11.08 2.54
CA ASP A 159 14.55 -12.16 2.12
C ASP A 159 15.13 -11.90 0.71
N LYS A 160 16.23 -12.59 0.40
CA LYS A 160 16.76 -12.63 -0.97
C LYS A 160 15.82 -13.46 -1.84
N ARG A 161 15.28 -12.86 -2.89
CA ARG A 161 14.47 -13.53 -3.92
C ARG A 161 15.04 -13.24 -5.29
N GLN A 162 14.78 -14.15 -6.23
CA GLN A 162 15.03 -13.87 -7.63
C GLN A 162 14.04 -12.80 -8.09
N THR A 163 14.56 -11.75 -8.71
CA THR A 163 13.78 -10.61 -9.20
C THR A 163 14.17 -10.32 -10.62
N ASN A 164 13.23 -9.82 -11.42
CA ASN A 164 13.50 -9.40 -12.80
C ASN A 164 14.74 -8.50 -12.91
N ALA A 165 15.62 -8.85 -13.85
CA ALA A 165 16.83 -8.10 -14.14
C ALA A 165 16.47 -6.77 -14.83
N GLY A 166 16.94 -5.66 -14.27
CA GLY A 166 16.80 -4.32 -14.84
C GLY A 166 16.82 -3.23 -13.77
N PRO A 167 17.21 -1.99 -14.08
CA PRO A 167 17.17 -0.90 -13.10
C PRO A 167 15.72 -0.58 -12.71
N PRO A 168 15.43 -0.35 -11.41
CA PRO A 168 14.10 0.05 -10.96
C PRO A 168 13.70 1.41 -11.53
N VAL A 169 12.43 1.52 -11.96
CA VAL A 169 11.88 2.80 -12.40
C VAL A 169 11.82 3.72 -11.18
N ARG A 170 12.62 4.78 -11.21
CA ARG A 170 12.68 5.77 -10.13
C ARG A 170 11.59 6.82 -10.34
N LYS A 171 10.99 7.27 -9.24
CA LYS A 171 10.08 8.42 -9.24
C LYS A 171 10.79 9.62 -8.62
N SER A 172 10.39 10.82 -9.05
CA SER A 172 10.93 12.06 -8.50
C SER A 172 10.42 12.23 -7.07
N ILE A 173 11.32 12.14 -6.10
CA ILE A 173 11.05 12.42 -4.70
C ILE A 173 12.04 13.52 -4.28
N ALA A 174 11.50 14.66 -3.89
CA ALA A 174 12.27 15.79 -3.39
C ALA A 174 12.30 15.74 -1.86
N PHE A 175 13.41 16.16 -1.27
CA PHE A 175 13.60 16.17 0.18
C PHE A 175 13.80 17.59 0.69
N ARG A 176 13.11 17.92 1.77
CA ARG A 176 13.38 19.10 2.59
C ARG A 176 13.93 18.63 3.93
N GLY A 177 15.25 18.50 4.01
CA GLY A 177 15.98 17.93 5.15
C GLY A 177 16.92 16.78 4.75
N PRO A 178 17.53 16.08 5.73
CA PRO A 178 18.40 14.94 5.47
C PRO A 178 17.65 13.74 4.87
N LYS A 179 18.34 12.88 4.11
CA LYS A 179 17.71 11.69 3.52
C LYS A 179 17.26 10.70 4.62
N PRO A 180 15.99 10.24 4.62
CA PRO A 180 15.44 9.44 5.70
C PRO A 180 15.71 7.92 5.55
N ASN A 181 16.64 7.51 4.69
CA ASN A 181 16.86 6.09 4.35
C ASN A 181 16.97 5.17 5.58
N ARG A 182 17.62 5.63 6.65
CA ARG A 182 17.82 4.85 7.89
C ARG A 182 16.55 4.61 8.70
N TYR A 183 15.48 5.37 8.46
CA TYR A 183 14.21 5.29 9.20
C TYR A 183 13.14 4.51 8.45
N LEU A 184 13.23 4.49 7.12
CA LEU A 184 12.21 3.88 6.28
C LEU A 184 12.35 2.35 6.25
N PRO A 185 11.23 1.61 6.15
CA PRO A 185 11.28 0.16 5.95
C PRO A 185 12.10 -0.20 4.71
N THR A 186 13.10 -1.04 4.90
CA THR A 186 14.06 -1.42 3.85
C THR A 186 13.82 -2.87 3.44
N PHE A 187 13.74 -3.09 2.12
CA PHE A 187 13.64 -4.42 1.53
C PHE A 187 14.98 -4.90 0.99
N THR A 188 15.21 -6.21 1.13
CA THR A 188 16.36 -6.90 0.53
C THR A 188 16.11 -7.16 -0.96
N SER A 189 14.87 -7.47 -1.31
CA SER A 189 14.46 -7.79 -2.70
C SER A 189 13.19 -7.05 -3.07
N LEU A 190 13.09 -6.66 -4.34
CA LEU A 190 11.91 -5.99 -4.90
C LEU A 190 11.44 -6.77 -6.13
N VAL A 191 10.32 -7.48 -5.98
CA VAL A 191 9.64 -8.17 -7.08
C VAL A 191 8.87 -7.12 -7.88
N ARG A 192 9.12 -7.12 -9.19
CA ARG A 192 8.68 -6.09 -10.12
C ARG A 192 7.98 -6.72 -11.31
N ASN A 193 7.23 -5.90 -12.03
CA ASN A 193 6.57 -6.30 -13.26
C ASN A 193 7.59 -6.64 -14.37
N VAL A 194 7.18 -7.43 -15.36
CA VAL A 194 8.00 -7.65 -16.56
C VAL A 194 8.31 -6.32 -17.27
N PRO A 195 9.52 -6.16 -17.87
CA PRO A 195 9.98 -4.86 -18.36
C PRO A 195 9.04 -4.17 -19.37
N VAL A 196 8.35 -4.94 -20.22
CA VAL A 196 7.42 -4.42 -21.23
C VAL A 196 6.21 -3.72 -20.62
N ILE A 197 5.64 -4.32 -19.56
CA ILE A 197 4.51 -3.76 -18.80
C ILE A 197 5.01 -2.65 -17.88
N GLU A 198 6.15 -2.85 -17.22
CA GLU A 198 6.68 -1.89 -16.25
C GLU A 198 6.98 -0.53 -16.89
N LYS A 199 7.62 -0.52 -18.07
CA LYS A 199 7.94 0.73 -18.80
C LYS A 199 6.69 1.44 -19.33
N ALA A 200 5.58 0.74 -19.51
CA ALA A 200 4.35 1.31 -20.06
C ALA A 200 3.58 2.17 -19.02
N ALA A 201 3.70 1.85 -17.73
CA ALA A 201 2.89 2.47 -16.69
C ALA A 201 3.39 3.87 -16.27
N ILE A 202 2.44 4.76 -15.98
CA ILE A 202 2.73 6.12 -15.49
C ILE A 202 3.24 6.11 -14.05
N GLY A 203 2.84 5.12 -13.25
CA GLY A 203 3.17 5.02 -11.84
C GLY A 203 3.56 3.61 -11.39
N HIS A 204 4.39 3.57 -10.35
CA HIS A 204 4.88 2.34 -9.71
C HIS A 204 4.89 2.56 -8.21
N GLY A 205 4.15 1.73 -7.47
CA GLY A 205 4.03 1.85 -6.03
C GLY A 205 4.14 0.50 -5.34
N ILE A 206 4.74 0.49 -4.15
CA ILE A 206 4.91 -0.72 -3.36
C ILE A 206 3.69 -0.95 -2.48
N PHE A 207 3.08 -2.13 -2.57
CA PHE A 207 1.88 -2.48 -1.81
C PHE A 207 2.17 -3.35 -0.57
N SER A 208 3.43 -3.71 -0.33
CA SER A 208 3.81 -4.48 0.86
C SER A 208 3.38 -3.79 2.15
N LEU A 209 2.66 -4.52 3.00
CA LEU A 209 2.28 -4.06 4.33
C LEU A 209 3.31 -4.53 5.36
N VAL A 210 3.50 -3.73 6.41
CA VAL A 210 4.33 -4.10 7.57
C VAL A 210 3.39 -4.37 8.72
N GLN A 211 3.34 -5.64 9.14
CA GLN A 211 2.54 -6.05 10.30
C GLN A 211 3.32 -5.76 11.59
N GLU A 212 2.58 -5.44 12.65
CA GLU A 212 3.15 -5.42 14.00
C GLU A 212 3.46 -6.86 14.46
N PRO A 213 4.24 -7.05 15.54
CA PRO A 213 4.61 -8.39 16.03
C PRO A 213 3.43 -9.32 16.35
N ASP A 214 2.24 -8.77 16.62
CA ASP A 214 1.01 -9.53 16.85
C ASP A 214 0.17 -9.75 15.57
N GLY A 215 0.72 -9.46 14.39
CA GLY A 215 0.09 -9.67 13.08
C GLY A 215 -0.92 -8.59 12.68
N ILE A 216 -1.24 -7.63 13.54
CA ILE A 216 -2.24 -6.60 13.26
C ILE A 216 -1.59 -5.44 12.49
N VAL A 217 -2.22 -5.03 11.39
CA VAL A 217 -1.83 -3.85 10.61
C VAL A 217 -2.42 -2.61 11.25
N ARG A 218 -1.60 -1.90 12.03
CA ARG A 218 -1.99 -0.61 12.65
C ARG A 218 -1.43 0.60 11.92
N ARG A 219 -0.27 0.40 11.28
CA ARG A 219 0.51 1.44 10.63
C ARG A 219 0.80 1.05 9.19
N VAL A 220 0.63 1.99 8.27
CA VAL A 220 0.92 1.75 6.85
C VAL A 220 2.08 2.64 6.42
N PRO A 221 3.17 2.09 5.86
CA PRO A 221 4.27 2.89 5.36
C PRO A 221 3.86 3.73 4.15
N THR A 222 4.36 4.96 4.08
CA THR A 222 4.16 5.84 2.92
C THR A 222 5.27 5.71 1.89
N LEU A 223 6.47 5.33 2.34
CA LEU A 223 7.72 5.25 1.59
C LEU A 223 8.49 4.00 2.02
N PHE A 224 9.32 3.47 1.11
CA PHE A 224 10.16 2.30 1.32
C PHE A 224 11.55 2.53 0.73
N VAL A 225 12.53 1.75 1.20
CA VAL A 225 13.90 1.78 0.68
C VAL A 225 14.25 0.46 0.00
N TYR A 226 14.84 0.54 -1.19
CA TYR A 226 15.45 -0.59 -1.89
C TYR A 226 16.73 -0.14 -2.61
N LYS A 227 17.85 -0.83 -2.37
CA LYS A 227 19.18 -0.49 -2.92
C LYS A 227 19.50 1.02 -2.79
N ASN A 228 19.31 1.59 -1.59
CA ASN A 228 19.48 3.01 -1.26
C ASN A 228 18.56 4.02 -1.98
N ASN A 229 17.60 3.56 -2.78
CA ASN A 229 16.60 4.41 -3.42
C ASN A 229 15.29 4.35 -2.65
N ILE A 230 14.55 5.46 -2.64
CA ILE A 230 13.27 5.57 -1.96
C ILE A 230 12.14 5.42 -2.99
N TYR A 231 11.13 4.64 -2.62
CA TYR A 231 9.96 4.34 -3.45
C TYR A 231 8.67 4.66 -2.68
N PRO A 232 7.63 5.21 -3.35
CA PRO A 232 6.34 5.43 -2.71
C PRO A 232 5.59 4.12 -2.50
N SER A 233 4.75 4.10 -1.48
CA SER A 233 3.68 3.12 -1.36
C SER A 233 2.67 3.24 -2.51
N LEU A 234 1.92 2.17 -2.77
CA LEU A 234 0.87 2.15 -3.79
C LEU A 234 -0.14 3.28 -3.58
N ALA A 235 -0.60 3.47 -2.34
CA ALA A 235 -1.53 4.55 -1.98
C ALA A 235 -0.99 5.95 -2.29
N VAL A 236 0.27 6.24 -1.93
CA VAL A 236 0.90 7.54 -2.21
C VAL A 236 1.09 7.76 -3.70
N GLU A 237 1.49 6.71 -4.44
CA GLU A 237 1.68 6.78 -5.88
C GLU A 237 0.35 7.00 -6.63
N MET A 238 -0.73 6.33 -6.21
CA MET A 238 -2.07 6.58 -6.72
C MET A 238 -2.49 8.03 -6.54
N LEU A 239 -2.29 8.60 -5.35
CA LEU A 239 -2.60 10.01 -5.09
C LEU A 239 -1.74 10.96 -5.97
N ARG A 240 -0.45 10.65 -6.15
CA ARG A 240 0.43 11.43 -7.04
C ARG A 240 -0.06 11.41 -8.48
N VAL A 241 -0.39 10.23 -8.99
CA VAL A 241 -0.89 10.08 -10.36
C VAL A 241 -2.23 10.79 -10.49
N ALA A 242 -3.19 10.53 -9.59
CA ALA A 242 -4.53 11.16 -9.61
C ALA A 242 -4.47 12.69 -9.64
N THR A 243 -3.57 13.28 -8.84
CA THR A 243 -3.39 14.74 -8.73
C THR A 243 -2.48 15.34 -9.80
N HIS A 244 -2.06 14.56 -10.80
CA HIS A 244 -1.22 14.97 -11.94
C HIS A 244 0.12 15.59 -11.51
N ARG A 245 0.72 15.11 -10.41
CA ARG A 245 1.99 15.62 -9.89
C ARG A 245 3.15 14.76 -10.37
N ARG A 246 4.28 15.39 -10.66
CA ARG A 246 5.52 14.70 -11.07
C ARG A 246 6.38 14.28 -9.88
N THR A 247 6.31 15.04 -8.79
CA THR A 247 7.22 14.91 -7.65
C THR A 247 6.43 14.79 -6.35
N ILE A 248 6.94 13.95 -5.44
CA ILE A 248 6.50 13.87 -4.05
C ILE A 248 7.51 14.65 -3.19
N LEU A 249 7.04 15.53 -2.32
CA LEU A 249 7.89 16.25 -1.38
C LEU A 249 7.89 15.53 -0.04
N VAL A 250 9.08 15.22 0.49
CA VAL A 250 9.25 14.58 1.78
C VAL A 250 10.00 15.54 2.70
N THR A 251 9.36 15.92 3.80
CA THR A 251 9.96 16.77 4.83
C THR A 251 10.51 15.89 5.94
N THR A 252 11.77 16.11 6.28
CA THR A 252 12.53 15.31 7.25
C THR A 252 13.30 16.20 8.21
N ASP A 253 13.65 15.64 9.36
CA ASP A 253 14.56 16.26 10.32
C ASP A 253 15.55 15.22 10.86
N GLN A 254 16.26 15.55 11.96
CA GLN A 254 17.21 14.65 12.59
C GLN A 254 16.55 13.45 13.29
N ALA A 255 15.25 13.51 13.55
CA ALA A 255 14.49 12.46 14.22
C ALA A 255 13.82 11.50 13.21
N GLY A 256 13.56 11.94 11.97
CA GLY A 256 13.08 11.07 10.90
C GLY A 256 12.21 11.79 9.87
N VAL A 257 11.23 11.06 9.32
CA VAL A 257 10.22 11.61 8.42
C VAL A 257 9.15 12.35 9.23
N ARG A 258 8.76 13.55 8.77
CA ARG A 258 7.67 14.33 9.39
C ARG A 258 6.44 14.39 8.51
N GLU A 259 6.63 14.56 7.21
CA GLU A 259 5.53 14.75 6.28
C GLU A 259 5.88 14.22 4.89
N VAL A 260 4.90 13.59 4.25
CA VAL A 260 4.93 13.25 2.82
C VAL A 260 3.82 14.04 2.12
N ALA A 261 4.19 14.96 1.25
CA ALA A 261 3.27 15.85 0.56
C ALA A 261 3.23 15.54 -0.94
N VAL A 262 2.03 15.25 -1.43
CA VAL A 262 1.76 15.11 -2.88
C VAL A 262 1.28 16.45 -3.45
N THR A 263 0.42 17.15 -2.72
CA THR A 263 -0.05 18.51 -3.05
C THR A 263 -0.19 19.35 -1.78
N LYS A 264 -0.51 20.64 -1.91
CA LYS A 264 -0.84 21.50 -0.77
C LYS A 264 -2.00 20.95 0.08
N ASN A 265 -2.97 20.27 -0.55
CA ASN A 265 -4.14 19.70 0.10
C ASN A 265 -3.94 18.24 0.54
N PHE A 266 -2.94 17.57 -0.02
CA PHE A 266 -2.59 16.18 0.30
C PHE A 266 -1.23 16.14 0.97
N ARG A 267 -1.24 16.50 2.26
CA ARG A 267 -0.09 16.45 3.17
C ARG A 267 -0.31 15.38 4.21
N ILE A 268 0.57 14.40 4.22
CA ILE A 268 0.47 13.19 5.03
C ILE A 268 1.44 13.34 6.18
N LYS A 269 0.93 13.61 7.39
CA LYS A 269 1.76 13.57 8.60
C LYS A 269 2.14 12.13 8.91
N THR A 270 3.43 11.87 9.11
CA THR A 270 3.94 10.52 9.38
C THR A 270 4.56 10.44 10.77
N ASP A 271 4.76 9.21 11.26
CA ASP A 271 5.76 8.96 12.29
C ASP A 271 7.19 9.10 11.72
N ALA A 272 8.19 9.05 12.62
CA ALA A 272 9.61 9.15 12.25
C ALA A 272 10.05 8.12 11.19
N ASN A 273 9.38 6.98 11.10
CA ASN A 273 9.66 5.91 10.15
C ASN A 273 8.84 6.03 8.85
N GLY A 274 8.19 7.16 8.61
CA GLY A 274 7.41 7.42 7.40
C GLY A 274 6.11 6.61 7.34
N ARG A 275 5.55 6.18 8.47
CA ARG A 275 4.29 5.44 8.53
C ARG A 275 3.16 6.33 9.00
N VAL A 276 1.94 5.99 8.59
CA VAL A 276 0.71 6.66 9.05
C VAL A 276 -0.10 5.73 9.92
N TRP A 277 -0.99 6.31 10.72
CA TRP A 277 -2.04 5.61 11.45
C TRP A 277 -3.37 5.82 10.71
N PRO A 278 -3.79 4.88 9.83
CA PRO A 278 -5.10 4.98 9.21
C PRO A 278 -6.17 4.90 10.31
N TYR A 279 -7.19 5.74 10.19
CA TYR A 279 -8.40 5.56 10.98
C TYR A 279 -9.28 4.52 10.27
N PHE A 280 -9.26 3.29 10.75
CA PHE A 280 -9.94 2.19 10.07
C PHE A 280 -11.47 2.29 10.24
N SER A 281 -12.18 1.99 9.17
CA SER A 281 -13.62 1.71 9.22
C SER A 281 -13.84 0.20 9.24
N LYS A 282 -15.06 -0.23 9.54
CA LYS A 282 -15.46 -1.60 9.21
C LYS A 282 -15.33 -1.85 7.70
N SER A 283 -15.15 -3.11 7.32
CA SER A 283 -15.10 -3.55 5.93
C SER A 283 -16.38 -3.12 5.21
N ASP A 284 -16.20 -2.57 4.01
CA ASP A 284 -17.26 -1.91 3.27
C ASP A 284 -17.47 -2.60 1.92
N LYS A 285 -18.38 -3.57 1.91
CA LYS A 285 -18.76 -4.32 0.70
C LYS A 285 -19.22 -3.44 -0.45
N SER A 286 -19.75 -2.24 -0.19
CA SER A 286 -20.21 -1.34 -1.26
C SER A 286 -19.08 -0.66 -2.03
N LYS A 287 -17.81 -0.90 -1.67
CA LYS A 287 -16.63 -0.52 -2.46
C LYS A 287 -16.24 -1.58 -3.49
N TYR A 288 -16.76 -2.80 -3.36
CA TYR A 288 -16.35 -3.93 -4.17
C TYR A 288 -17.23 -4.04 -5.41
N ILE A 289 -16.58 -4.19 -6.55
CA ILE A 289 -17.22 -4.53 -7.82
C ILE A 289 -16.48 -5.76 -8.35
N SER A 290 -17.21 -6.81 -8.66
CA SER A 290 -16.63 -8.03 -9.20
C SER A 290 -15.98 -7.74 -10.56
N ALA A 291 -14.76 -8.24 -10.78
CA ALA A 291 -14.05 -8.05 -12.04
C ALA A 291 -14.82 -8.64 -13.23
N ARG A 292 -15.62 -9.69 -13.02
CA ARG A 292 -16.53 -10.24 -14.03
C ARG A 292 -17.56 -9.22 -14.52
N ASP A 293 -18.15 -8.42 -13.63
CA ASP A 293 -19.18 -7.46 -14.00
C ASP A 293 -18.58 -6.31 -14.82
N VAL A 294 -17.33 -5.95 -14.51
CA VAL A 294 -16.58 -4.97 -15.30
C VAL A 294 -16.24 -5.53 -16.68
N LEU A 295 -15.82 -6.80 -16.77
CA LEU A 295 -15.49 -7.46 -18.03
C LEU A 295 -16.71 -7.69 -18.92
N ALA A 296 -17.85 -8.07 -18.32
CA ALA A 296 -19.14 -8.23 -18.99
C ALA A 296 -19.79 -6.88 -19.36
N GLY A 297 -19.33 -5.77 -18.76
CA GLY A 297 -19.88 -4.43 -18.99
C GLY A 297 -21.18 -4.15 -18.23
N THR A 298 -21.53 -5.00 -17.26
CA THR A 298 -22.75 -4.92 -16.43
C THR A 298 -22.54 -4.15 -15.12
N ALA A 299 -21.30 -3.84 -14.75
CA ALA A 299 -21.00 -3.06 -13.55
C ALA A 299 -21.64 -1.65 -13.57
N ASP A 300 -22.14 -1.21 -12.42
CA ASP A 300 -22.71 0.13 -12.28
C ASP A 300 -21.64 1.22 -12.46
N ARG A 301 -21.76 1.95 -13.56
CA ARG A 301 -20.85 3.06 -13.93
C ARG A 301 -20.83 4.16 -12.86
N ASN A 302 -21.92 4.36 -12.12
CA ASN A 302 -21.95 5.38 -11.06
C ASN A 302 -21.02 5.06 -9.90
N LEU A 303 -20.68 3.78 -9.68
CA LEU A 303 -19.71 3.36 -8.69
C LEU A 303 -18.26 3.60 -9.16
N ILE A 304 -17.99 3.59 -10.48
CA ILE A 304 -16.64 3.69 -11.05
C ILE A 304 -16.28 5.13 -11.45
N ARG A 305 -17.23 5.86 -12.03
CA ARG A 305 -17.00 7.18 -12.64
C ARG A 305 -16.35 8.17 -11.66
N GLY A 306 -15.22 8.73 -12.06
CA GLY A 306 -14.44 9.73 -11.31
C GLY A 306 -13.59 9.14 -10.18
N ARG A 307 -13.71 7.86 -9.86
CA ARG A 307 -12.97 7.20 -8.77
C ARG A 307 -11.73 6.49 -9.28
N MET A 308 -10.78 6.28 -8.38
CA MET A 308 -9.61 5.45 -8.65
C MET A 308 -10.03 3.98 -8.52
N ALA A 309 -9.86 3.19 -9.58
CA ALA A 309 -10.13 1.75 -9.53
C ALA A 309 -8.87 1.03 -9.02
N LEU A 310 -9.00 0.28 -7.93
CA LEU A 310 -7.93 -0.54 -7.36
C LEU A 310 -8.26 -2.01 -7.59
N VAL A 311 -7.51 -2.67 -8.46
CA VAL A 311 -7.66 -4.08 -8.80
C VAL A 311 -6.89 -4.91 -7.78
N GLY A 312 -7.56 -5.81 -7.09
CA GLY A 312 -6.96 -6.72 -6.11
C GLY A 312 -7.82 -7.96 -5.91
N THR A 313 -7.48 -8.77 -4.90
CA THR A 313 -8.15 -10.05 -4.65
C THR A 313 -8.74 -10.10 -3.24
N SER A 314 -9.98 -10.59 -3.15
CA SER A 314 -10.58 -11.08 -1.92
C SER A 314 -10.72 -12.61 -1.88
N ALA A 315 -10.42 -13.31 -2.98
CA ALA A 315 -10.51 -14.76 -3.07
C ALA A 315 -9.62 -15.45 -2.01
N VAL A 316 -10.19 -16.43 -1.32
CA VAL A 316 -9.55 -17.09 -0.16
C VAL A 316 -8.30 -17.83 -0.59
N GLY A 317 -8.32 -18.45 -1.77
CA GLY A 317 -7.19 -19.18 -2.35
C GLY A 317 -5.96 -18.32 -2.69
N LEU A 318 -6.11 -16.99 -2.72
CA LEU A 318 -5.01 -16.06 -3.01
C LEU A 318 -4.37 -15.48 -1.74
N LEU A 319 -4.84 -15.89 -0.54
CA LEU A 319 -4.20 -15.73 0.77
C LEU A 319 -3.81 -14.31 1.20
N ASP A 320 -4.40 -13.25 0.64
CA ASP A 320 -4.12 -11.87 1.08
C ASP A 320 -5.09 -11.38 2.16
N ILE A 321 -5.27 -12.18 3.21
CA ILE A 321 -6.10 -11.83 4.37
C ILE A 321 -5.21 -11.19 5.44
N ARG A 322 -5.69 -10.07 5.99
CA ARG A 322 -5.03 -9.29 7.03
C ARG A 322 -5.96 -9.04 8.20
N ALA A 323 -5.37 -8.62 9.33
CA ALA A 323 -6.08 -8.12 10.48
C ALA A 323 -5.79 -6.63 10.68
N THR A 324 -6.81 -5.87 11.07
CA THR A 324 -6.74 -4.47 11.47
C THR A 324 -7.27 -4.34 12.91
N PRO A 325 -7.12 -3.17 13.55
CA PRO A 325 -7.74 -2.94 14.86
C PRO A 325 -9.26 -3.15 14.87
N VAL A 326 -9.95 -2.88 13.76
CA VAL A 326 -11.42 -2.93 13.66
C VAL A 326 -11.91 -4.30 13.19
N ASP A 327 -11.33 -4.84 12.12
CA ASP A 327 -11.72 -6.13 11.53
C ASP A 327 -10.58 -7.14 11.60
N LYS A 328 -10.90 -8.36 12.04
CA LYS A 328 -9.93 -9.46 12.17
C LYS A 328 -9.56 -10.12 10.83
N VAL A 329 -10.44 -9.97 9.84
CA VAL A 329 -10.33 -10.60 8.51
C VAL A 329 -10.73 -9.56 7.49
N ILE A 330 -9.75 -9.02 6.77
CA ILE A 330 -9.97 -8.05 5.69
C ILE A 330 -8.97 -8.31 4.55
N PRO A 331 -9.38 -8.20 3.27
CA PRO A 331 -8.44 -8.26 2.16
C PRO A 331 -7.38 -7.16 2.24
N GLY A 332 -6.12 -7.46 1.92
CA GLY A 332 -5.02 -6.49 1.94
C GLY A 332 -5.28 -5.27 1.04
N VAL A 333 -5.94 -5.50 -0.10
CA VAL A 333 -6.39 -4.43 -1.01
C VAL A 333 -7.31 -3.40 -0.33
N GLU A 334 -8.14 -3.83 0.63
CA GLU A 334 -9.01 -2.91 1.35
C GLU A 334 -8.23 -2.01 2.29
N ILE A 335 -7.10 -2.47 2.85
CA ILE A 335 -6.25 -1.63 3.71
C ILE A 335 -5.71 -0.45 2.92
N HIS A 336 -5.26 -0.68 1.68
CA HIS A 336 -4.83 0.39 0.76
C HIS A 336 -5.98 1.33 0.41
N ALA A 337 -7.16 0.79 0.10
CA ALA A 337 -8.35 1.58 -0.19
C ALA A 337 -8.78 2.45 1.01
N GLN A 338 -8.79 1.89 2.23
CA GLN A 338 -9.12 2.61 3.45
C GLN A 338 -8.06 3.67 3.80
N MET A 339 -6.77 3.41 3.53
CA MET A 339 -5.73 4.44 3.68
C MET A 339 -5.98 5.62 2.74
N ILE A 340 -6.26 5.37 1.46
CA ILE A 340 -6.55 6.43 0.49
C ILE A 340 -7.84 7.17 0.87
N GLU A 341 -8.87 6.45 1.34
CA GLU A 341 -10.12 7.04 1.80
C GLU A 341 -9.92 7.94 3.04
N ALA A 342 -9.15 7.49 4.02
CA ALA A 342 -8.82 8.28 5.21
C ALA A 342 -8.00 9.52 4.82
N LEU A 343 -7.05 9.38 3.89
CA LEU A 343 -6.27 10.49 3.34
C LEU A 343 -7.15 11.51 2.61
N ALA A 344 -8.05 11.05 1.74
CA ALA A 344 -8.94 11.91 0.96
C ALA A 344 -9.93 12.70 1.81
N ASN A 345 -10.36 12.11 2.93
CA ASN A 345 -11.33 12.71 3.83
C ASN A 345 -10.68 13.44 5.04
N GLY A 346 -9.35 13.58 5.07
CA GLY A 346 -8.65 14.25 6.17
C GLY A 346 -8.80 13.54 7.52
N ALA A 347 -9.02 12.22 7.50
CA ALA A 347 -9.38 11.40 8.66
C ALA A 347 -8.21 10.54 9.16
N LEU A 348 -6.95 10.90 8.88
CA LEU A 348 -5.81 10.21 9.47
C LEU A 348 -5.69 10.51 10.97
N LEU A 349 -5.31 9.49 11.74
CA LEU A 349 -4.96 9.68 13.15
C LEU A 349 -3.54 10.21 13.23
N THR A 350 -3.33 11.19 14.09
CA THR A 350 -2.00 11.70 14.42
C THR A 350 -1.71 11.38 15.87
N ARG A 351 -0.56 10.75 16.14
CA ARG A 351 -0.07 10.56 17.49
C ARG A 351 1.02 11.61 17.77
N PRO A 352 0.79 12.57 18.68
CA PRO A 352 1.79 13.58 19.02
C PRO A 352 3.02 12.95 19.71
N ASP A 353 4.18 13.58 19.54
CA ASP A 353 5.45 13.07 20.09
C ASP A 353 5.44 12.97 21.64
N TYR A 354 4.69 13.84 22.32
CA TYR A 354 4.59 13.83 23.79
C TYR A 354 3.78 12.66 24.36
N PHE A 355 2.99 11.96 23.53
CA PHE A 355 2.08 10.92 24.00
C PHE A 355 2.81 9.72 24.61
N THR A 356 4.02 9.41 24.11
CA THR A 356 4.88 8.36 24.67
C THR A 356 5.23 8.62 26.14
N GLY A 357 5.41 9.89 26.52
CA GLY A 357 5.68 10.28 27.91
C GLY A 357 4.41 10.39 28.76
N ALA A 358 3.27 10.72 28.16
CA ALA A 358 1.99 10.81 28.86
C ALA A 358 1.39 9.43 29.22
N GLU A 359 1.82 8.37 28.54
CA GLU A 359 1.39 6.98 28.77
C GLU A 359 2.35 6.17 29.66
N LEU A 360 3.20 6.85 30.44
CA LEU A 360 4.12 6.25 31.41
C LEU A 360 3.49 6.03 32.79
#